data_AF-A0A3R7KCM0-F1
#
_entry.id   AF-A0A3R7KCM0-F1
#
_cell.length_a   1.000
_cell.length_b   1.000
_cell.length_c   1.000
_cell.angle_alpha   90.00
_cell.angle_beta   90.00
_cell.angle_gamma   90.00
#
_symmetry.space_group_name_H-M   'P 1'
#
loop_
_entity.id
_entity.type
_entity.pdbx_description
1 polymer ?
#
loop_
_entity_poly.entity_id
_entity_poly.type
_entity_poly.pdbx_seq_one_letter_code
_entity_poly.pdbx_strand_id
1 'polypeptide(L)'
;MSSQLMAVDVLVKACQDGDPYSGLQTFKATLQRKVRHRDEAATQAMLLEAFQQAIVPFRCSEAASELSREFFSILKEFGHNSDSFGFGRVRAILSCFTSVPESEASVAWCRAHVQFLVSALEWLRTCKGLLSDADKQSSLEYAMFLNGALSHAYMRLAHCTESDEEVSCEALANAYRTSLCCTSNMELILSVVEELRSRLTQMERDFLVARTLYGLLSAAGGNTGSSPRSALAAANALLPPKAVPVEHAALDSFLRDVLLVFNAVAKTPSRPSVKQLGGKVLEALCSAYCSTLVPVSDLDWVALLHAFPTESE
;
A
#
# COMPACT_ATOMS: atom_id res chain seq x y z
N MET A 1 23.17 -32.94 15.30
CA MET A 1 22.51 -31.69 14.87
C MET A 1 22.44 -31.69 13.35
N SER A 2 21.30 -31.32 12.76
CA SER A 2 21.17 -31.25 11.29
C SER A 2 22.01 -30.09 10.75
N SER A 3 22.45 -30.18 9.48
CA SER A 3 23.20 -29.10 8.82
C SER A 3 22.40 -27.81 8.66
N GLN A 4 21.07 -27.89 8.77
CA GLN A 4 20.15 -26.75 8.77
C GLN A 4 20.30 -25.93 10.06
N LEU A 5 20.17 -26.58 11.22
CA LEU A 5 20.31 -25.94 12.53
C LEU A 5 21.69 -25.28 12.67
N MET A 6 22.74 -25.97 12.21
CA MET A 6 24.10 -25.42 12.22
C MET A 6 24.25 -24.13 11.39
N ALA A 7 23.58 -24.03 10.24
CA ALA A 7 23.67 -22.83 9.39
C ALA A 7 22.90 -21.64 9.97
N VAL A 8 21.74 -21.89 10.61
CA VAL A 8 20.98 -20.87 11.33
C VAL A 8 21.78 -20.40 12.55
N ASP A 9 22.32 -21.31 13.35
CA ASP A 9 23.14 -20.98 14.54
C ASP A 9 24.37 -20.12 14.19
N VAL A 10 25.02 -20.41 13.04
CA VAL A 10 26.13 -19.60 12.54
C VAL A 10 25.67 -18.18 12.18
N LEU A 11 24.50 -18.03 11.54
CA LEU A 11 23.94 -16.71 11.24
C LEU A 11 23.53 -15.96 12.51
N VAL A 12 22.92 -16.66 13.49
CA VAL A 12 22.58 -16.10 14.81
C VAL A 12 23.80 -15.50 15.47
N LYS A 13 24.89 -16.28 15.57
CA LYS A 13 26.14 -15.82 16.17
C LYS A 13 26.75 -14.64 15.43
N ALA A 14 26.78 -14.70 14.09
CA ALA A 14 27.32 -13.64 13.26
C ALA A 14 26.54 -12.32 13.41
N CYS A 15 25.20 -12.38 13.45
CA CYS A 15 24.36 -11.22 13.73
C CYS A 15 24.57 -10.67 15.14
N GLN A 16 24.72 -11.54 16.14
CA GLN A 16 25.00 -11.16 17.52
C GLN A 16 26.37 -10.45 17.66
N ASP A 17 27.37 -10.95 16.94
CA ASP A 17 28.75 -10.44 16.96
C ASP A 17 28.93 -9.16 16.10
N GLY A 18 27.88 -8.72 15.38
CA GLY A 18 27.92 -7.54 14.52
C GLY A 18 28.64 -7.74 13.18
N ASP A 19 28.91 -8.99 12.80
CA ASP A 19 29.47 -9.37 11.49
C ASP A 19 28.48 -10.27 10.72
N PRO A 20 27.30 -9.76 10.34
CA PRO A 20 26.28 -10.58 9.70
C PRO A 20 26.72 -11.10 8.32
N TYR A 21 27.69 -10.43 7.67
CA TYR A 21 28.14 -10.81 6.33
C TYR A 21 28.74 -12.22 6.30
N SER A 22 29.65 -12.53 7.23
CA SER A 22 30.34 -13.83 7.25
C SER A 22 29.39 -15.00 7.54
N GLY A 23 28.46 -14.82 8.49
CA GLY A 23 27.41 -15.79 8.78
C GLY A 23 26.44 -15.96 7.61
N LEU A 24 26.05 -14.87 6.96
CA LEU A 24 25.13 -14.87 5.83
C LEU A 24 25.67 -15.65 4.63
N GLN A 25 26.96 -15.53 4.30
CA GLN A 25 27.54 -16.32 3.20
C GLN A 25 27.49 -17.83 3.49
N THR A 26 27.79 -18.22 4.72
CA THR A 26 27.74 -19.63 5.16
C THR A 26 26.30 -20.17 5.11
N PHE A 27 25.35 -19.35 5.58
CA PHE A 27 23.92 -19.67 5.52
C PHE A 27 23.45 -19.83 4.06
N LYS A 28 23.73 -18.87 3.19
CA LYS A 28 23.39 -18.89 1.75
C LYS A 28 23.96 -20.12 1.06
N ALA A 29 25.21 -20.47 1.30
CA ALA A 29 25.82 -21.66 0.71
C ALA A 29 25.06 -22.95 1.08
N THR A 30 24.60 -23.05 2.33
CA THR A 30 23.81 -24.19 2.83
C THR A 30 22.40 -24.18 2.25
N LEU A 31 21.75 -23.01 2.20
CA LEU A 31 20.44 -22.81 1.60
C LEU A 31 20.43 -23.21 0.12
N GLN A 32 21.41 -22.74 -0.65
CA GLN A 32 21.57 -23.06 -2.07
C GLN A 32 21.88 -24.55 -2.31
N ARG A 33 22.50 -25.24 -1.34
CA ARG A 33 22.62 -26.70 -1.40
C ARG A 33 21.23 -27.33 -1.27
N LYS A 34 20.37 -26.88 -0.35
CA LYS A 34 19.01 -27.42 -0.19
C LYS A 34 18.13 -27.20 -1.41
N VAL A 35 18.17 -25.99 -1.98
CA VAL A 35 17.50 -25.66 -3.23
C VAL A 35 17.90 -26.63 -4.35
N ARG A 36 19.21 -26.84 -4.55
CA ARG A 36 19.74 -27.78 -5.56
C ARG A 36 19.31 -29.24 -5.35
N HIS A 37 19.11 -29.65 -4.10
CA HIS A 37 18.60 -30.99 -3.77
C HIS A 37 17.07 -31.08 -3.85
N ARG A 38 16.38 -30.01 -4.28
CA ARG A 38 14.91 -29.90 -4.32
C ARG A 38 14.25 -30.14 -2.95
N ASP A 39 14.97 -29.85 -1.87
CA ASP A 39 14.49 -29.99 -0.49
C ASP A 39 13.73 -28.71 -0.10
N GLU A 40 12.49 -28.58 -0.60
CA GLU A 40 11.65 -27.39 -0.42
C GLU A 40 11.33 -27.15 1.05
N ALA A 41 10.92 -28.19 1.77
CA ALA A 41 10.58 -28.10 3.19
C ALA A 41 11.76 -27.57 4.02
N ALA A 42 12.97 -28.09 3.80
CA ALA A 42 14.15 -27.58 4.46
C ALA A 42 14.48 -26.14 4.09
N THR A 43 14.36 -25.79 2.81
CA THR A 43 14.68 -24.45 2.31
C THR A 43 13.76 -23.41 2.96
N GLN A 44 12.47 -23.69 3.01
CA GLN A 44 11.47 -22.81 3.63
C GLN A 44 11.66 -22.71 5.15
N ALA A 45 11.96 -23.84 5.82
CA ALA A 45 12.25 -23.85 7.25
C ALA A 45 13.49 -23.01 7.57
N MET A 46 14.59 -23.20 6.83
CA MET A 46 15.81 -22.44 7.02
C MET A 46 15.60 -20.93 6.85
N LEU A 47 14.86 -20.50 5.83
CA LEU A 47 14.56 -19.09 5.61
C LEU A 47 13.74 -18.50 6.75
N LEU A 48 12.67 -19.17 7.16
CA LEU A 48 11.83 -18.68 8.25
C LEU A 48 12.58 -18.64 9.59
N GLU A 49 13.34 -19.68 9.91
CA GLU A 49 14.18 -19.76 11.11
C GLU A 49 15.26 -18.69 11.12
N ALA A 50 15.90 -18.40 9.97
CA ALA A 50 16.85 -17.29 9.87
C ALA A 50 16.20 -15.95 10.21
N PHE A 51 14.99 -15.70 9.71
CA PHE A 51 14.25 -14.49 10.04
C PHE A 51 13.90 -14.40 11.53
N GLN A 52 13.38 -15.49 12.10
CA GLN A 52 12.89 -15.55 13.48
C GLN A 52 14.00 -15.56 14.53
N GLN A 53 15.12 -16.24 14.28
CA GLN A 53 16.15 -16.51 15.28
C GLN A 53 17.35 -15.57 15.15
N ALA A 54 17.67 -15.09 13.94
CA ALA A 54 18.83 -14.23 13.72
C ALA A 54 18.43 -12.80 13.31
N ILE A 55 17.68 -12.66 12.23
CA ILE A 55 17.48 -11.34 11.60
C ILE A 55 16.64 -10.41 12.46
N VAL A 56 15.47 -10.86 12.93
CA VAL A 56 14.58 -10.06 13.77
C VAL A 56 15.19 -9.77 15.14
N PRO A 57 15.69 -10.75 15.92
CA PRO A 57 16.21 -10.50 17.26
C PRO A 57 17.38 -9.50 17.29
N PHE A 58 18.25 -9.55 16.27
CA PHE A 58 19.41 -8.67 16.16
C PHE A 58 19.20 -7.49 15.19
N ARG A 59 17.98 -7.30 14.67
CA ARG A 59 17.60 -6.26 13.70
C ARG A 59 18.59 -6.14 12.53
N CYS A 60 19.07 -7.27 12.02
CA CYS A 60 20.09 -7.31 10.98
C CYS A 60 19.50 -6.98 9.59
N SER A 61 19.51 -5.68 9.26
CA SER A 61 18.94 -5.16 8.01
C SER A 61 19.64 -5.67 6.74
N GLU A 62 20.94 -5.94 6.80
CA GLU A 62 21.73 -6.46 5.69
C GLU A 62 21.29 -7.89 5.33
N ALA A 63 21.19 -8.76 6.34
CA ALA A 63 20.72 -10.12 6.15
C ALA A 63 19.25 -10.17 5.72
N ALA A 64 18.40 -9.29 6.27
CA ALA A 64 17.01 -9.14 5.83
C ALA A 64 16.95 -8.84 4.32
N SER A 65 17.67 -7.80 3.87
CA SER A 65 17.66 -7.35 2.47
C SER A 65 18.19 -8.41 1.50
N GLU A 66 19.29 -9.08 1.85
CA GLU A 66 19.89 -10.12 1.02
C GLU A 66 19.00 -11.38 0.93
N LEU A 67 18.47 -11.87 2.05
CA LEU A 67 17.61 -13.06 2.02
C LEU A 67 16.24 -12.78 1.39
N SER A 68 15.70 -11.57 1.55
CA SER A 68 14.47 -11.14 0.85
C SER A 68 14.62 -11.22 -0.66
N ARG A 69 15.80 -10.87 -1.21
CA ARG A 69 16.08 -10.99 -2.65
C ARG A 69 16.10 -12.44 -3.13
N GLU A 70 16.75 -13.32 -2.36
CA GLU A 70 16.83 -14.74 -2.71
C GLU A 70 15.48 -15.46 -2.58
N PHE A 71 14.68 -15.06 -1.58
CA PHE A 71 13.40 -15.68 -1.27
C PHE A 71 12.47 -15.76 -2.49
N PHE A 72 12.30 -14.67 -3.24
CA PHE A 72 11.41 -14.68 -4.42
C PHE A 72 11.99 -15.49 -5.59
N SER A 73 13.32 -15.56 -5.73
CA SER A 73 13.96 -16.45 -6.70
C SER A 73 13.71 -17.91 -6.35
N ILE A 74 13.82 -18.26 -5.07
CA ILE A 74 13.59 -19.60 -4.55
C ILE A 74 12.12 -20.02 -4.74
N LEU A 75 11.17 -19.13 -4.44
CA LEU A 75 9.74 -19.41 -4.69
C LEU A 75 9.49 -19.74 -6.16
N LYS A 76 10.06 -18.96 -7.09
CA LYS A 76 9.95 -19.21 -8.53
C LYS A 76 10.58 -20.55 -8.93
N GLU A 77 11.74 -20.90 -8.37
CA GLU A 77 12.45 -22.15 -8.68
C GLU A 77 11.69 -23.41 -8.22
N PHE A 78 10.91 -23.30 -7.15
CA PHE A 78 9.98 -24.34 -6.69
C PHE A 78 8.60 -24.30 -7.38
N GLY A 79 8.38 -23.36 -8.30
CA GLY A 79 7.14 -23.27 -9.07
C GLY A 79 6.00 -22.49 -8.40
N HIS A 80 6.26 -21.82 -7.27
CA HIS A 80 5.29 -20.97 -6.58
C HIS A 80 5.19 -19.61 -7.28
N ASN A 81 4.42 -19.58 -8.35
CA ASN A 81 4.15 -18.40 -9.16
C ASN A 81 2.79 -17.80 -8.78
N SER A 82 2.73 -17.15 -7.61
CA SER A 82 1.50 -16.54 -7.07
C SER A 82 0.38 -17.53 -6.74
N ASP A 83 0.75 -18.65 -6.14
CA ASP A 83 -0.17 -19.63 -5.57
C ASP A 83 -0.39 -19.39 -4.07
N SER A 84 -1.36 -20.10 -3.49
CA SER A 84 -1.70 -20.01 -2.07
C SER A 84 -0.52 -20.34 -1.14
N PHE A 85 0.34 -21.28 -1.56
CA PHE A 85 1.54 -21.64 -0.81
C PHE A 85 2.55 -20.50 -0.77
N GLY A 86 2.89 -19.92 -1.93
CA GLY A 86 3.77 -18.75 -2.03
C GLY A 86 3.23 -17.57 -1.23
N PHE A 87 1.92 -17.29 -1.31
CA PHE A 87 1.27 -16.26 -0.50
C PHE A 87 1.43 -16.49 0.99
N GLY A 88 1.30 -17.74 1.45
CA GLY A 88 1.52 -18.13 2.84
C GLY A 88 2.96 -17.88 3.29
N ARG A 89 3.95 -18.19 2.44
CA ARG A 89 5.37 -17.97 2.75
C ARG A 89 5.72 -16.48 2.82
N VAL A 90 5.25 -15.69 1.86
CA VAL A 90 5.45 -14.23 1.86
C VAL A 90 4.82 -13.61 3.12
N ARG A 91 3.61 -14.04 3.52
CA ARG A 91 2.98 -13.59 4.76
C ARG A 91 3.79 -13.95 6.02
N ALA A 92 4.39 -15.14 6.05
CA ALA A 92 5.21 -15.57 7.19
C ALA A 92 6.50 -14.75 7.34
N ILE A 93 7.14 -14.36 6.23
CA ILE A 93 8.31 -13.46 6.29
C ILE A 93 7.88 -12.03 6.60
N LEU A 94 6.75 -11.57 6.03
CA LEU A 94 6.19 -10.24 6.35
C LEU A 94 5.88 -10.11 7.84
N SER A 95 5.32 -11.15 8.48
CA SER A 95 5.01 -11.09 9.90
C SER A 95 6.25 -10.90 10.77
N CYS A 96 7.42 -11.40 10.32
CA CYS A 96 8.71 -11.18 10.96
C CYS A 96 9.16 -9.71 10.85
N PHE A 97 8.95 -9.05 9.71
CA PHE A 97 9.23 -7.61 9.59
C PHE A 97 8.34 -6.77 10.50
N THR A 98 7.06 -7.12 10.59
CA THR A 98 6.08 -6.38 11.41
C THR A 98 6.22 -6.67 12.90
N SER A 99 6.93 -7.72 13.32
CA SER A 99 7.14 -8.01 14.74
C SER A 99 8.17 -7.10 15.42
N VAL A 100 9.01 -6.40 14.65
CA VAL A 100 9.94 -5.40 15.22
C VAL A 100 9.13 -4.13 15.54
N PRO A 101 9.10 -3.65 16.80
CA PRO A 101 8.43 -2.41 17.18
C PRO A 101 8.97 -1.18 16.43
N GLU A 102 8.15 -0.15 16.27
CA GLU A 102 8.55 1.09 15.59
C GLU A 102 9.74 1.77 16.29
N SER A 103 9.75 1.81 17.62
CA SER A 103 10.83 2.39 18.43
C SER A 103 12.19 1.70 18.27
N GLU A 104 12.22 0.49 17.73
CA GLU A 104 13.43 -0.32 17.55
C GLU A 104 13.85 -0.42 16.07
N ALA A 105 13.04 0.12 15.15
CA ALA A 105 13.34 0.09 13.73
C ALA A 105 14.43 1.11 13.37
N SER A 106 15.53 0.63 12.81
CA SER A 106 16.47 1.52 12.13
C SER A 106 15.94 1.92 10.75
N VAL A 107 16.45 3.02 10.20
CA VAL A 107 16.20 3.41 8.79
C VAL A 107 16.54 2.27 7.83
N ALA A 108 17.65 1.56 8.07
CA ALA A 108 18.08 0.44 7.25
C ALA A 108 17.10 -0.74 7.32
N TRP A 109 16.54 -1.03 8.51
CA TRP A 109 15.49 -2.03 8.68
C TRP A 109 14.22 -1.66 7.91
N CYS A 110 13.77 -0.40 8.03
CA CYS A 110 12.59 0.09 7.30
C CYS A 110 12.79 0.01 5.77
N ARG A 111 13.98 0.33 5.27
CA ARG A 111 14.32 0.16 3.85
C ARG A 111 14.29 -1.31 3.42
N ALA A 112 14.81 -2.22 4.22
CA ALA A 112 14.75 -3.66 3.95
C ALA A 112 13.30 -4.17 3.89
N HIS A 113 12.44 -3.70 4.80
CA HIS A 113 11.01 -4.02 4.83
C HIS A 113 10.28 -3.53 3.58
N VAL A 114 10.50 -2.27 3.19
CA VAL A 114 9.96 -1.71 1.93
C VAL A 114 10.44 -2.53 0.73
N GLN A 115 11.74 -2.83 0.65
CA GLN A 115 12.32 -3.59 -0.46
C GLN A 115 11.71 -4.99 -0.58
N PHE A 116 11.48 -5.68 0.54
CA PHE A 116 10.81 -6.97 0.55
C PHE A 116 9.39 -6.89 -0.06
N LEU A 117 8.60 -5.88 0.32
CA LEU A 117 7.24 -5.70 -0.18
C LEU A 117 7.19 -5.28 -1.65
N VAL A 118 8.11 -4.42 -2.09
CA VAL A 118 8.28 -4.09 -3.52
C VAL A 118 8.60 -5.36 -4.32
N SER A 119 9.55 -6.17 -3.83
CA SER A 119 9.91 -7.44 -4.46
C SER A 119 8.75 -8.44 -4.49
N ALA A 120 7.90 -8.45 -3.44
CA ALA A 120 6.69 -9.26 -3.40
C ALA A 120 5.67 -8.86 -4.48
N LEU A 121 5.45 -7.55 -4.65
CA LEU A 121 4.56 -7.03 -5.69
C LEU A 121 5.10 -7.32 -7.10
N GLU A 122 6.41 -7.24 -7.30
CA GLU A 122 7.05 -7.62 -8.56
C GLU A 122 6.90 -9.12 -8.85
N TRP A 123 7.19 -9.97 -7.86
CA TRP A 123 6.96 -11.42 -7.96
C TRP A 123 5.52 -11.73 -8.37
N LEU A 124 4.54 -11.08 -7.72
CA LEU A 124 3.11 -11.23 -8.05
C LEU A 124 2.79 -10.80 -9.50
N ARG A 125 3.33 -9.66 -9.95
CA ARG A 125 3.11 -9.13 -11.31
C ARG A 125 3.68 -10.04 -12.39
N THR A 126 4.87 -10.63 -12.16
CA THR A 126 5.52 -11.51 -13.14
C THR A 126 4.75 -12.80 -13.44
N CYS A 127 3.76 -13.15 -12.62
CA CYS A 127 3.00 -14.40 -12.75
C CYS A 127 1.61 -14.23 -13.38
N LYS A 128 1.15 -12.99 -13.63
CA LYS A 128 -0.22 -12.68 -14.07
C LYS A 128 -0.64 -13.30 -15.42
N GLY A 129 0.31 -13.71 -16.25
CA GLY A 129 0.04 -14.30 -17.57
C GLY A 129 -0.42 -15.77 -17.57
N LEU A 130 -0.41 -16.45 -16.41
CA LEU A 130 -0.59 -17.91 -16.32
C LEU A 130 -1.72 -18.36 -15.37
N LEU A 131 -2.55 -17.43 -14.88
CA LEU A 131 -3.52 -17.69 -13.80
C LEU A 131 -4.92 -18.06 -14.32
N SER A 132 -5.58 -19.02 -13.67
CA SER A 132 -7.01 -19.30 -13.85
C SER A 132 -7.88 -18.15 -13.31
N ASP A 133 -9.17 -18.10 -13.63
CA ASP A 133 -10.04 -16.99 -13.18
C ASP A 133 -10.22 -16.94 -11.65
N ALA A 134 -10.22 -18.09 -10.96
CA ALA A 134 -10.24 -18.13 -9.49
C ALA A 134 -8.93 -17.60 -8.87
N ASP A 135 -7.80 -17.89 -9.54
CA ASP A 135 -6.49 -17.40 -9.12
C ASP A 135 -6.33 -15.89 -9.38
N LYS A 136 -7.02 -15.33 -10.39
CA LYS A 136 -7.03 -13.88 -10.65
C LYS A 136 -7.67 -13.10 -9.51
N GLN A 137 -8.81 -13.55 -8.99
CA GLN A 137 -9.47 -12.88 -7.86
C GLN A 137 -8.62 -12.96 -6.59
N SER A 138 -8.11 -14.16 -6.27
CA SER A 138 -7.21 -14.35 -5.12
C SER A 138 -5.92 -13.52 -5.24
N SER A 139 -5.37 -13.39 -6.45
CA SER A 139 -4.21 -12.56 -6.76
C SER A 139 -4.50 -11.06 -6.61
N LEU A 140 -5.70 -10.61 -6.99
CA LEU A 140 -6.13 -9.21 -6.80
C LEU A 140 -6.22 -8.86 -5.32
N GLU A 141 -6.90 -9.68 -4.52
CA GLU A 141 -7.02 -9.50 -3.07
C GLU A 141 -5.64 -9.51 -2.40
N TYR A 142 -4.77 -10.42 -2.84
CA TYR A 142 -3.40 -10.48 -2.36
C TYR A 142 -2.56 -9.25 -2.74
N ALA A 143 -2.74 -8.72 -3.95
CA ALA A 143 -2.11 -7.47 -4.38
C ALA A 143 -2.55 -6.29 -3.51
N MET A 144 -3.85 -6.21 -3.17
CA MET A 144 -4.38 -5.18 -2.28
C MET A 144 -3.78 -5.31 -0.87
N PHE A 145 -3.68 -6.53 -0.35
CA PHE A 145 -2.99 -6.81 0.92
C PHE A 145 -1.53 -6.32 0.91
N LEU A 146 -0.76 -6.65 -0.13
CA LEU A 146 0.64 -6.23 -0.24
C LEU A 146 0.79 -4.71 -0.37
N ASN A 147 -0.08 -4.04 -1.14
CA ASN A 147 -0.06 -2.58 -1.23
C ASN A 147 -0.40 -1.93 0.12
N GLY A 148 -1.31 -2.51 0.90
CA GLY A 148 -1.64 -2.02 2.24
C GLY A 148 -0.46 -2.14 3.18
N ALA A 149 0.20 -3.31 3.19
CA ALA A 149 1.42 -3.52 3.96
C ALA A 149 2.56 -2.57 3.51
N LEU A 150 2.70 -2.34 2.21
CA LEU A 150 3.71 -1.44 1.65
C LEU A 150 3.46 0.02 2.04
N SER A 151 2.20 0.44 2.06
CA SER A 151 1.81 1.77 2.56
C SER A 151 2.24 1.96 4.01
N HIS A 152 1.97 0.99 4.89
CA HIS A 152 2.42 1.04 6.29
C HIS A 152 3.95 1.03 6.41
N ALA A 153 4.64 0.24 5.59
CA ALA A 153 6.11 0.20 5.58
C ALA A 153 6.71 1.56 5.18
N TYR A 154 6.11 2.25 4.20
CA TYR A 154 6.51 3.59 3.81
C TYR A 154 6.22 4.64 4.89
N MET A 155 5.06 4.59 5.55
CA MET A 155 4.77 5.47 6.69
C MET A 155 5.81 5.30 7.80
N ARG A 156 6.12 4.04 8.16
CA ARG A 156 7.16 3.74 9.15
C ARG A 156 8.54 4.25 8.72
N LEU A 157 8.90 4.10 7.44
CA LEU A 157 10.15 4.66 6.91
C LEU A 157 10.18 6.17 7.05
N ALA A 158 9.09 6.87 6.72
CA ALA A 158 8.98 8.32 6.84
C ALA A 158 9.20 8.81 8.27
N HIS A 159 8.65 8.11 9.26
CA HIS A 159 8.88 8.40 10.68
C HIS A 159 10.34 8.17 11.08
N CYS A 160 10.96 7.08 10.64
CA CYS A 160 12.37 6.80 10.91
C CYS A 160 13.32 7.82 10.25
N THR A 161 12.91 8.48 9.19
CA THR A 161 13.70 9.48 8.47
C THR A 161 13.19 10.90 8.67
N GLU A 162 12.45 11.19 9.73
CA GLU A 162 11.88 12.52 9.97
C GLU A 162 12.94 13.64 10.02
N SER A 163 14.18 13.32 10.44
CA SER A 163 15.30 14.28 10.42
C SER A 163 15.83 14.60 9.01
N ASP A 164 15.41 13.85 8.00
CA ASP A 164 15.73 14.04 6.58
C ASP A 164 14.40 14.28 5.83
N GLU A 165 14.01 15.55 5.75
CA GLU A 165 12.69 15.97 5.27
C GLU A 165 12.40 15.48 3.84
N GLU A 166 13.41 15.48 2.96
CA GLU A 166 13.28 15.02 1.57
C GLU A 166 12.94 13.52 1.52
N VAL A 167 13.71 12.70 2.23
CA VAL A 167 13.49 11.25 2.28
C VAL A 167 12.17 10.90 2.97
N SER A 168 11.83 11.63 4.04
CA SER A 168 10.55 11.44 4.74
C SER A 168 9.35 11.77 3.83
N CYS A 169 9.42 12.89 3.11
CA CYS A 169 8.36 13.29 2.18
C CYS A 169 8.24 12.33 1.00
N GLU A 170 9.35 11.84 0.45
CA GLU A 170 9.32 10.82 -0.60
C GLU A 170 8.65 9.52 -0.10
N ALA A 171 8.99 9.08 1.10
CA ALA A 171 8.37 7.91 1.71
C ALA A 171 6.85 8.11 1.91
N LEU A 172 6.39 9.26 2.43
CA LEU A 172 4.96 9.54 2.57
C LEU A 172 4.23 9.64 1.23
N ALA A 173 4.85 10.24 0.21
CA ALA A 173 4.29 10.30 -1.13
C ALA A 173 4.12 8.89 -1.73
N ASN A 174 5.08 8.00 -1.47
CA ASN A 174 4.99 6.60 -1.87
C ASN A 174 3.93 5.83 -1.06
N ALA A 175 3.82 6.08 0.26
CA ALA A 175 2.73 5.55 1.08
C ALA A 175 1.37 5.91 0.47
N TYR A 176 1.16 7.19 0.13
CA TYR A 176 -0.08 7.67 -0.46
C TYR A 176 -0.40 6.96 -1.78
N ARG A 177 0.55 6.91 -2.72
CA ARG A 177 0.38 6.20 -4.00
C ARG A 177 -0.01 4.73 -3.79
N THR A 178 0.59 4.06 -2.82
CA THR A 178 0.27 2.66 -2.52
C THR A 178 -1.07 2.49 -1.82
N SER A 179 -1.46 3.39 -0.92
CA SER A 179 -2.78 3.35 -0.26
C SER A 179 -3.94 3.50 -1.25
N LEU A 180 -3.76 4.27 -2.32
CA LEU A 180 -4.77 4.42 -3.38
C LEU A 180 -5.01 3.12 -4.16
N CYS A 181 -4.09 2.15 -4.09
CA CYS A 181 -4.30 0.81 -4.64
C CYS A 181 -5.14 -0.10 -3.71
N CYS A 182 -5.50 0.38 -2.52
CA CYS A 182 -6.23 -0.33 -1.47
C CYS A 182 -7.59 0.31 -1.22
N THR A 183 -8.39 0.49 -2.27
CA THR A 183 -9.65 1.26 -2.20
C THR A 183 -10.71 0.69 -1.26
N SER A 184 -10.59 -0.58 -0.86
CA SER A 184 -11.42 -1.19 0.19
C SER A 184 -10.99 -0.83 1.62
N ASN A 185 -9.76 -0.33 1.82
CA ASN A 185 -9.24 0.11 3.11
C ASN A 185 -9.14 1.64 3.15
N MET A 186 -10.29 2.29 3.27
CA MET A 186 -10.38 3.75 3.29
C MET A 186 -9.71 4.36 4.52
N GLU A 187 -9.70 3.65 5.65
CA GLU A 187 -9.04 4.11 6.89
C GLU A 187 -7.53 4.31 6.67
N LEU A 188 -6.88 3.40 5.94
CA LEU A 188 -5.48 3.54 5.55
C LEU A 188 -5.25 4.81 4.71
N ILE A 189 -6.09 5.04 3.70
CA ILE A 189 -5.99 6.23 2.83
C ILE A 189 -6.11 7.51 3.67
N LEU A 190 -7.10 7.56 4.57
CA LEU A 190 -7.31 8.71 5.45
C LEU A 190 -6.12 8.92 6.41
N SER A 191 -5.58 7.85 6.97
CA SER A 191 -4.41 7.91 7.87
C SER A 191 -3.17 8.46 7.17
N VAL A 192 -2.90 8.02 5.93
CA VAL A 192 -1.75 8.53 5.16
C VAL A 192 -1.96 9.99 4.76
N VAL A 193 -3.18 10.36 4.38
CA VAL A 193 -3.49 11.76 4.03
C VAL A 193 -3.32 12.68 5.22
N GLU A 194 -3.78 12.27 6.41
CA GLU A 194 -3.60 13.08 7.61
C GLU A 194 -2.12 13.31 7.94
N GLU A 195 -1.30 12.26 7.81
CA GLU A 195 0.15 12.37 7.99
C GLU A 195 0.77 13.37 7.00
N LEU A 196 0.41 13.27 5.72
CA LEU A 196 0.87 14.19 4.67
C LEU A 196 0.43 15.63 4.94
N ARG A 197 -0.81 15.86 5.40
CA ARG A 197 -1.32 17.21 5.65
C ARG A 197 -0.46 17.98 6.63
N SER A 198 0.10 17.31 7.64
CA SER A 198 0.98 17.94 8.62
C SER A 198 2.26 18.55 7.99
N ARG A 199 2.71 18.02 6.84
CA ARG A 199 3.93 18.41 6.13
C ARG A 199 3.70 19.39 4.98
N LEU A 200 2.46 19.52 4.52
CA LEU A 200 2.12 20.32 3.34
C LEU A 200 1.76 21.76 3.71
N THR A 201 2.01 22.68 2.77
CA THR A 201 1.42 24.02 2.80
C THR A 201 -0.10 23.93 2.64
N GLN A 202 -0.83 24.99 3.02
CA GLN A 202 -2.29 24.98 2.92
C GLN A 202 -2.79 24.74 1.48
N MET A 203 -2.12 25.34 0.49
CA MET A 203 -2.45 25.15 -0.93
C MET A 203 -2.26 23.70 -1.38
N GLU A 204 -1.18 23.05 -0.96
CA GLU A 204 -0.93 21.64 -1.27
C GLU A 204 -1.90 20.69 -0.56
N ARG A 205 -2.30 21.00 0.67
CA ARG A 205 -3.35 20.26 1.39
C ARG A 205 -4.67 20.27 0.62
N ASP A 206 -5.04 21.44 0.12
CA ASP A 206 -6.27 21.63 -0.65
C ASP A 206 -6.24 20.74 -1.92
N PHE A 207 -5.10 20.64 -2.60
CA PHE A 207 -4.92 19.73 -3.75
C PHE A 207 -4.96 18.25 -3.36
N LEU A 208 -4.29 17.87 -2.28
CA LEU A 208 -4.30 16.51 -1.77
C LEU A 208 -5.73 16.07 -1.45
N VAL A 209 -6.51 16.94 -0.79
CA VAL A 209 -7.90 16.66 -0.44
C VAL A 209 -8.77 16.49 -1.69
N ALA A 210 -8.71 17.42 -2.64
CA ALA A 210 -9.49 17.34 -3.88
C ALA A 210 -9.18 16.06 -4.68
N ARG A 211 -7.89 15.73 -4.85
CA ARG A 211 -7.46 14.52 -5.58
C ARG A 211 -7.83 13.24 -4.86
N THR A 212 -7.68 13.20 -3.54
CA THR A 212 -8.06 12.02 -2.74
C THR A 212 -9.56 11.79 -2.78
N LEU A 213 -10.35 12.87 -2.64
CA LEU A 213 -11.81 12.81 -2.74
C LEU A 213 -12.24 12.26 -4.10
N TYR A 214 -11.69 12.81 -5.18
CA TYR A 214 -11.95 12.31 -6.54
C TYR A 214 -11.60 10.81 -6.67
N GLY A 215 -10.42 10.41 -6.19
CA GLY A 215 -9.96 9.02 -6.23
C GLY A 215 -10.86 8.06 -5.46
N LEU A 216 -11.30 8.43 -4.26
CA LEU A 216 -12.24 7.64 -3.45
C LEU A 216 -13.58 7.44 -4.15
N LEU A 217 -14.14 8.51 -4.72
CA LEU A 217 -15.39 8.44 -5.46
C LEU A 217 -15.24 7.63 -6.76
N SER A 218 -14.11 7.76 -7.46
CA SER A 218 -13.83 6.98 -8.67
C SER A 218 -13.71 5.50 -8.40
N ALA A 219 -13.21 5.11 -7.22
CA ALA A 219 -13.12 3.71 -6.84
C ALA A 219 -14.50 3.07 -6.63
N ALA A 220 -15.49 3.82 -6.15
CA ALA A 220 -16.84 3.31 -5.95
C ALA A 220 -17.49 2.84 -7.27
N GLY A 221 -17.20 3.50 -8.40
CA GLY A 221 -17.70 3.14 -9.73
C GLY A 221 -17.03 1.91 -10.37
N GLY A 222 -15.98 1.36 -9.74
CA GLY A 222 -15.24 0.20 -10.24
C GLY A 222 -15.66 -1.11 -9.58
N ASN A 223 -15.25 -2.25 -10.16
CA ASN A 223 -15.41 -3.60 -9.58
C ASN A 223 -14.58 -3.83 -8.30
N THR A 224 -14.18 -2.78 -7.57
CA THR A 224 -13.25 -2.86 -6.44
C THR A 224 -13.93 -3.16 -5.09
N GLY A 225 -15.24 -3.44 -5.08
CA GLY A 225 -15.97 -3.88 -3.89
C GLY A 225 -16.20 -2.80 -2.82
N SER A 226 -15.84 -1.54 -3.10
CA SER A 226 -16.08 -0.38 -2.23
C SER A 226 -17.48 0.16 -2.45
N SER A 227 -18.34 0.13 -1.41
CA SER A 227 -19.69 0.68 -1.53
C SER A 227 -19.66 2.20 -1.79
N PRO A 228 -20.54 2.75 -2.65
CA PRO A 228 -20.61 4.20 -2.88
C PRO A 228 -20.88 4.99 -1.59
N ARG A 229 -21.62 4.42 -0.63
CA ARG A 229 -21.84 5.03 0.69
C ARG A 229 -20.57 5.12 1.52
N SER A 230 -19.76 4.07 1.54
CA SER A 230 -18.47 4.06 2.26
C SER A 230 -17.51 5.09 1.64
N ALA A 231 -17.44 5.15 0.30
CA ALA A 231 -16.60 6.12 -0.41
C ALA A 231 -17.01 7.56 -0.11
N LEU A 232 -18.32 7.84 -0.08
CA LEU A 232 -18.85 9.14 0.31
C LEU A 232 -18.54 9.48 1.77
N ALA A 233 -18.65 8.51 2.69
CA ALA A 233 -18.33 8.74 4.10
C ALA A 233 -16.84 9.09 4.28
N ALA A 234 -15.93 8.36 3.63
CA ALA A 234 -14.51 8.64 3.64
C ALA A 234 -14.17 9.99 3.00
N ALA A 235 -14.79 10.30 1.86
CA ALA A 235 -14.65 11.59 1.20
C ALA A 235 -15.10 12.76 2.07
N ASN A 236 -16.22 12.62 2.80
CA ASN A 236 -16.66 13.63 3.76
C ASN A 236 -15.69 13.80 4.93
N ALA A 237 -15.05 12.71 5.39
CA ALA A 237 -14.08 12.77 6.49
C ALA A 237 -12.81 13.54 6.14
N LEU A 238 -12.47 13.69 4.85
CA LEU A 238 -11.33 14.51 4.41
C LEU A 238 -11.56 16.02 4.59
N LEU A 239 -12.82 16.46 4.55
CA LEU A 239 -13.17 17.87 4.64
C LEU A 239 -13.18 18.32 6.11
N PRO A 240 -12.52 19.43 6.46
CA PRO A 240 -12.47 19.91 7.84
C PRO A 240 -13.88 20.26 8.34
N PRO A 241 -14.23 20.01 9.61
CA PRO A 241 -15.54 20.35 10.16
C PRO A 241 -15.71 21.85 10.46
N LYS A 242 -14.62 22.63 10.44
CA LYS A 242 -14.60 24.06 10.78
C LYS A 242 -14.50 24.92 9.52
N ALA A 243 -15.00 26.15 9.63
CA ALA A 243 -14.88 27.17 8.59
C ALA A 243 -13.41 27.35 8.19
N VAL A 244 -13.14 27.12 6.91
CA VAL A 244 -11.84 27.32 6.28
C VAL A 244 -11.60 28.83 6.12
N PRO A 245 -10.36 29.35 6.20
CA PRO A 245 -10.08 30.74 5.88
C PRO A 245 -10.68 31.16 4.54
N VAL A 246 -11.14 32.41 4.42
CA VAL A 246 -11.90 32.93 3.25
C VAL A 246 -11.18 32.67 1.93
N GLU A 247 -9.85 32.73 1.93
CA GLU A 247 -8.97 32.51 0.78
C GLU A 247 -9.04 31.08 0.21
N HIS A 248 -9.45 30.11 1.04
CA HIS A 248 -9.52 28.68 0.71
C HIS A 248 -10.96 28.13 0.79
N ALA A 249 -11.91 28.94 1.23
CA ALA A 249 -13.31 28.56 1.36
C ALA A 249 -13.94 28.16 0.01
N ALA A 250 -13.41 28.67 -1.12
CA ALA A 250 -13.96 28.38 -2.43
C ALA A 250 -13.80 26.91 -2.84
N LEU A 251 -12.60 26.32 -2.70
CA LEU A 251 -12.41 24.91 -3.05
C LEU A 251 -13.14 23.99 -2.09
N ASP A 252 -13.10 24.26 -0.78
CA ASP A 252 -13.85 23.51 0.22
C ASP A 252 -15.37 23.54 -0.07
N SER A 253 -15.91 24.72 -0.39
CA SER A 253 -17.33 24.87 -0.75
C SER A 253 -17.67 24.07 -2.02
N PHE A 254 -16.82 24.17 -3.06
CA PHE A 254 -16.99 23.36 -4.26
C PHE A 254 -17.02 21.86 -3.93
N LEU A 255 -16.05 21.36 -3.16
CA LEU A 255 -15.97 19.94 -2.81
C LEU A 255 -17.18 19.48 -1.99
N ARG A 256 -17.71 20.32 -1.09
CA ARG A 256 -18.95 20.02 -0.36
C ARG A 256 -20.15 19.93 -1.28
N ASP A 257 -20.29 20.88 -2.20
CA ASP A 257 -21.39 20.89 -3.17
C ASP A 257 -21.33 19.67 -4.10
N VAL A 258 -20.13 19.28 -4.54
CA VAL A 258 -19.90 18.02 -5.27
C VAL A 258 -20.38 16.83 -4.44
N LEU A 259 -19.97 16.71 -3.18
CA LEU A 259 -20.40 15.59 -2.34
C LEU A 259 -21.91 15.55 -2.11
N LEU A 260 -22.60 16.70 -2.06
CA LEU A 260 -24.06 16.74 -2.00
C LEU A 260 -24.69 16.16 -3.26
N VAL A 261 -24.17 16.49 -4.45
CA VAL A 261 -24.64 15.93 -5.73
C VAL A 261 -24.44 14.41 -5.77
N PHE A 262 -23.24 13.92 -5.43
CA PHE A 262 -22.96 12.48 -5.41
C PHE A 262 -23.80 11.74 -4.36
N ASN A 263 -24.04 12.32 -3.18
CA ASN A 263 -24.89 11.74 -2.15
C ASN A 263 -26.36 11.65 -2.61
N ALA A 264 -26.83 12.62 -3.40
CA ALA A 264 -28.17 12.54 -3.99
C ALA A 264 -28.26 11.38 -4.99
N VAL A 265 -27.25 11.19 -5.84
CA VAL A 265 -27.19 10.07 -6.80
C VAL A 265 -27.09 8.73 -6.09
N ALA A 266 -26.24 8.60 -5.06
CA ALA A 266 -26.05 7.37 -4.28
C ALA A 266 -27.33 6.87 -3.57
N LYS A 267 -28.32 7.75 -3.36
CA LYS A 267 -29.61 7.44 -2.73
C LYS A 267 -30.72 7.14 -3.74
N THR A 268 -30.43 7.23 -5.05
CA THR A 268 -31.44 6.91 -6.06
C THR A 268 -31.55 5.40 -6.27
N PRO A 269 -32.77 4.84 -6.32
CA PRO A 269 -32.99 3.40 -6.49
C PRO A 269 -32.80 2.91 -7.92
N SER A 270 -32.67 3.82 -8.90
CA SER A 270 -32.33 3.48 -10.27
C SER A 270 -31.49 4.62 -10.85
N ARG A 271 -30.57 4.27 -11.77
CA ARG A 271 -29.69 5.23 -12.42
C ARG A 271 -30.53 6.32 -13.09
N PRO A 272 -30.43 7.58 -12.65
CA PRO A 272 -31.18 8.68 -13.26
C PRO A 272 -30.78 8.80 -14.74
N SER A 273 -31.64 9.36 -15.58
CA SER A 273 -31.18 9.77 -16.90
C SER A 273 -30.03 10.78 -16.76
N VAL A 274 -29.09 10.83 -17.71
CA VAL A 274 -27.96 11.79 -17.70
C VAL A 274 -28.42 13.24 -17.47
N LYS A 275 -29.62 13.59 -17.95
CA LYS A 275 -30.25 14.92 -17.74
C LYS A 275 -30.71 15.16 -16.29
N GLN A 276 -30.96 14.12 -15.51
CA GLN A 276 -31.46 14.14 -14.13
C GLN A 276 -30.36 13.82 -13.09
N LEU A 277 -29.19 13.35 -13.53
CA LEU A 277 -28.05 12.95 -12.69
C LEU A 277 -27.38 14.11 -11.94
N GLY A 278 -27.77 15.37 -12.21
CA GLY A 278 -27.08 16.54 -11.68
C GLY A 278 -25.88 17.00 -12.50
N GLY A 279 -25.61 16.40 -13.67
CA GLY A 279 -24.49 16.77 -14.55
C GLY A 279 -24.45 18.26 -14.89
N LYS A 280 -25.61 18.87 -15.19
CA LYS A 280 -25.71 20.33 -15.41
C LYS A 280 -25.40 21.18 -14.17
N VAL A 281 -25.71 20.67 -12.98
CA VAL A 281 -25.37 21.34 -11.72
C VAL A 281 -23.86 21.28 -11.52
N LEU A 282 -23.26 20.12 -11.78
CA LEU A 282 -21.82 19.94 -11.66
C LEU A 282 -21.03 20.74 -12.70
N GLU A 283 -21.52 20.82 -13.95
CA GLU A 283 -20.99 21.72 -14.98
C GLU A 283 -21.07 23.19 -14.54
N ALA A 284 -22.20 23.61 -13.96
CA ALA A 284 -22.37 24.96 -13.44
C ALA A 284 -21.42 25.25 -12.26
N LEU A 285 -21.22 24.29 -11.36
CA LEU A 285 -20.23 24.39 -10.27
C LEU A 285 -18.81 24.48 -10.84
N CYS A 286 -18.43 23.62 -11.78
CA CYS A 286 -17.10 23.66 -12.40
C CYS A 286 -16.84 25.02 -13.11
N SER A 287 -17.88 25.58 -13.74
CA SER A 287 -17.80 26.91 -14.36
C SER A 287 -17.68 28.02 -13.31
N ALA A 288 -18.48 27.98 -12.24
CA ALA A 288 -18.47 28.98 -11.18
C ALA A 288 -17.13 29.02 -10.41
N TYR A 289 -16.51 27.86 -10.21
CA TYR A 289 -15.24 27.70 -9.48
C TYR A 289 -14.02 27.57 -10.41
N CYS A 290 -14.14 27.88 -11.70
CA CYS A 290 -13.11 27.58 -12.71
C CYS A 290 -11.71 28.11 -12.36
N SER A 291 -11.59 29.30 -11.78
CA SER A 291 -10.32 29.89 -11.33
C SER A 291 -9.70 29.15 -10.14
N THR A 292 -10.54 28.61 -9.26
CA THR A 292 -10.13 27.83 -8.09
C THR A 292 -9.72 26.41 -8.48
N LEU A 293 -10.31 25.86 -9.54
CA LEU A 293 -10.08 24.51 -10.02
C LEU A 293 -8.88 24.36 -10.95
N VAL A 294 -8.22 25.45 -11.37
CA VAL A 294 -7.04 25.41 -12.26
C VAL A 294 -6.03 24.31 -11.90
N PRO A 295 -5.65 24.10 -10.62
CA PRO A 295 -4.62 23.13 -10.26
C PRO A 295 -5.10 21.66 -10.23
N VAL A 296 -6.41 21.45 -10.36
CA VAL A 296 -7.08 20.15 -10.45
C VAL A 296 -7.95 20.08 -11.71
N SER A 297 -7.60 20.86 -12.74
CA SER A 297 -8.34 20.96 -13.99
C SER A 297 -8.31 19.68 -14.83
N ASP A 298 -7.39 18.77 -14.51
CA ASP A 298 -7.31 17.41 -15.03
C ASP A 298 -8.41 16.47 -14.48
N LEU A 299 -9.10 16.86 -13.39
CA LEU A 299 -10.16 16.05 -12.79
C LEU A 299 -11.50 16.30 -13.47
N ASP A 300 -12.03 15.28 -14.15
CA ASP A 300 -13.33 15.33 -14.81
C ASP A 300 -14.46 14.89 -13.87
N TRP A 301 -14.91 15.83 -13.04
CA TRP A 301 -15.99 15.60 -12.08
C TRP A 301 -17.30 15.15 -12.74
N VAL A 302 -17.58 15.62 -13.96
CA VAL A 302 -18.81 15.29 -14.70
C VAL A 302 -18.77 13.86 -15.20
N ALA A 303 -17.66 13.43 -15.82
CA ALA A 303 -17.47 12.05 -16.21
C ALA A 303 -17.50 11.11 -15.00
N LEU A 304 -16.89 11.52 -13.89
CA LEU A 304 -16.92 10.76 -12.64
C LEU A 304 -18.35 10.57 -12.13
N LEU A 305 -19.17 11.63 -12.11
CA LEU A 305 -20.58 11.54 -11.71
C LEU A 305 -21.37 10.58 -12.60
N HIS A 306 -21.11 10.60 -13.91
CA HIS A 306 -21.75 9.67 -14.83
C HIS A 306 -21.35 8.22 -14.56
N ALA A 307 -20.12 7.96 -14.13
CA ALA A 307 -19.64 6.62 -13.81
C ALA A 307 -19.99 6.14 -12.40
N PHE A 308 -20.53 7.01 -11.55
CA PHE A 308 -20.77 6.70 -10.13
C PHE A 308 -22.00 5.78 -9.93
N PRO A 309 -21.92 4.76 -9.06
CA PRO A 309 -23.01 3.80 -8.88
C PRO A 309 -24.16 4.36 -8.04
N THR A 310 -25.33 3.78 -8.24
CA THR A 310 -26.54 4.04 -7.44
C THR A 310 -26.73 3.03 -6.30
N GLU A 311 -27.78 3.16 -5.48
CA GLU A 311 -28.02 2.26 -4.33
C GLU A 311 -28.24 0.79 -4.73
N SER A 312 -28.67 0.57 -5.98
CA SER A 312 -29.11 -0.72 -6.50
C SER A 312 -28.05 -1.44 -7.36
N GLU A 313 -26.89 -0.82 -7.55
CA GLU A 313 -25.74 -1.31 -8.33
C GLU A 313 -24.54 -1.57 -7.41
#